data_AF-A0A915PD10-F1
#
_entry.id   AF-A0A915PD10-F1
#
_cell.length_a   1.000
_cell.length_b   1.000
_cell.length_c   1.000
_cell.angle_alpha   90.00
_cell.angle_beta   90.00
_cell.angle_gamma   90.00
#
_symmetry.space_group_name_H-M   'P 1'
#
loop_
_entity.id
_entity.type
_entity.pdbx_description
1 polymer ?
#
loop_
_entity_poly.entity_id
_entity_poly.type
_entity_poly.pdbx_seq_one_letter_code
_entity_poly.pdbx_strand_id
1 'polypeptide(L)'
;MFTNFKLLNPLVFKGFNCRNVSTPTSSKGGPTNFYKQTSSTPPFSQSPAYFGRDRSYDPSLLIPAYIPSYYDSQRFLRIRKFFIWSGIIPLIVYGYFREERDVDELWESDQRLIIVNSRKQQTLDLIKTFKQTGRNTRELELQMIELLEENDQQNKNSQKGWFW
;
A
#
# COMPACT_ATOMS: atom_id res chain seq x y z
N MET A 1 34.69 3.99 18.16
CA MET A 1 34.13 4.86 19.20
C MET A 1 32.72 4.38 19.52
N PHE A 2 32.57 3.65 20.62
CA PHE A 2 31.28 3.25 21.18
C PHE A 2 30.97 4.18 22.35
N THR A 3 29.84 4.88 22.33
CA THR A 3 29.16 5.30 23.56
C THR A 3 27.65 5.45 23.32
N ASN A 4 26.90 4.57 23.99
CA ASN A 4 25.70 4.90 24.77
C ASN A 4 24.56 5.67 24.09
N PHE A 5 23.55 4.95 23.62
CA PHE A 5 22.16 5.40 23.78
C PHE A 5 21.37 4.41 24.62
N LYS A 6 21.09 4.88 25.84
CA LYS A 6 20.31 4.25 26.88
C LYS A 6 18.94 3.80 26.34
N LEU A 7 18.66 2.52 26.58
CA LEU A 7 17.37 2.02 27.02
C LEU A 7 16.60 3.05 27.87
N LEU A 8 15.32 3.23 27.54
CA LEU A 8 14.15 3.46 28.40
C LEU A 8 13.21 4.52 27.80
N ASN A 9 12.20 4.04 27.08
CA ASN A 9 10.80 4.32 27.43
C ASN A 9 9.91 3.42 26.57
N PRO A 10 9.40 2.28 27.09
CA PRO A 10 8.18 1.74 26.52
C PRO A 10 7.12 2.82 26.70
N LEU A 11 6.56 3.29 25.59
CA LEU A 11 5.40 4.18 25.62
C LEU A 11 4.34 3.50 26.47
N VAL A 12 4.27 3.99 27.70
CA VAL A 12 3.25 3.75 28.69
C VAL A 12 1.92 3.89 27.97
N PHE A 13 1.22 2.76 27.82
CA PHE A 13 -0.22 2.71 27.59
C PHE A 13 -0.89 3.41 28.79
N LYS A 14 -0.87 4.73 28.76
CA LYS A 14 -1.61 5.55 29.71
C LYS A 14 -3.06 5.30 29.36
N GLY A 15 -3.72 4.57 30.25
CA GLY A 15 -5.01 3.93 30.05
C GLY A 15 -5.92 4.76 29.19
N PHE A 16 -6.48 4.10 28.17
CA PHE A 16 -7.73 4.53 27.56
C PHE A 16 -8.70 4.71 28.71
N ASN A 17 -8.83 5.96 29.14
CA ASN A 17 -9.86 6.40 30.05
C ASN A 17 -11.13 6.18 29.25
N CYS A 18 -11.76 5.03 29.46
CA CYS A 18 -13.09 4.69 28.98
C CYS A 18 -14.09 5.61 29.69
N ARG A 19 -13.98 6.92 29.46
CA ARG A 19 -14.98 7.89 29.84
C ARG A 19 -16.11 7.72 28.84
N ASN A 20 -17.05 6.88 29.28
CA ASN A 20 -18.45 6.88 28.89
C ASN A 20 -18.66 7.15 27.40
N VAL A 21 -18.58 6.08 26.61
CA VAL A 21 -19.51 5.95 25.49
C VAL A 21 -20.89 5.87 26.13
N SER A 22 -21.48 7.03 26.39
CA SER A 22 -22.92 7.15 26.43
C SER A 22 -23.37 6.75 25.04
N THR A 23 -23.72 5.47 24.90
CA THR A 23 -24.72 5.10 23.92
C THR A 23 -25.84 6.12 24.09
N PRO A 24 -26.32 6.78 23.02
CA PRO A 24 -27.64 7.36 23.09
C PRO A 24 -28.58 6.17 23.23
N THR A 25 -28.78 5.73 24.47
CA THR A 25 -30.04 5.12 24.88
C THR A 25 -31.09 6.04 24.33
N SER A 26 -31.95 5.46 23.49
CA SER A 26 -33.19 6.01 22.99
C SER A 26 -33.89 6.86 24.07
N SER A 27 -33.52 8.15 24.15
CA SER A 27 -34.24 9.11 24.96
C SER A 27 -35.35 9.60 24.05
N LYS A 28 -36.51 8.95 24.18
CA LYS A 28 -37.80 9.63 24.07
C LYS A 28 -37.66 10.99 24.76
N GLY A 29 -37.43 12.04 24.00
CA GLY A 29 -37.09 13.35 24.55
C GLY A 29 -36.46 14.30 23.54
N GLY A 30 -36.90 14.27 22.28
CA GLY A 30 -36.84 15.48 21.47
C GLY A 30 -37.80 16.51 22.05
N PRO A 31 -37.61 17.82 21.83
CA PRO A 31 -38.54 18.83 22.30
C PRO A 31 -39.92 18.51 21.75
N THR A 32 -40.82 18.05 22.62
CA THR A 32 -42.24 18.01 22.35
C THR A 32 -42.70 19.45 22.30
N ASN A 33 -42.55 20.08 21.14
CA ASN A 33 -43.33 21.24 20.81
C ASN A 33 -44.78 20.78 20.91
N PHE A 34 -45.46 21.24 21.96
CA PHE A 34 -46.88 21.04 22.17
C PHE A 34 -47.63 21.67 21.00
N TYR A 35 -47.76 20.93 19.90
CA TYR A 35 -48.84 21.16 18.96
C TYR A 35 -50.11 20.80 19.72
N LYS A 36 -50.91 21.83 19.98
CA LYS A 36 -52.29 21.72 20.42
C LYS A 36 -52.98 20.70 19.50
N GLN A 37 -53.11 19.46 19.95
CA GLN A 37 -53.73 18.36 19.21
C GLN A 37 -55.24 18.63 19.11
N THR A 38 -55.65 19.35 18.07
CA THR A 38 -57.01 19.27 17.54
C THR A 38 -56.98 18.35 16.33
N SER A 39 -57.22 17.06 16.57
CA SER A 39 -57.72 16.00 15.67
C SER A 39 -57.77 16.28 14.14
N SER A 40 -56.65 16.63 13.53
CA SER A 40 -56.52 16.74 12.08
C SER A 40 -55.08 16.45 11.72
N THR A 41 -54.86 15.42 10.91
CA THR A 41 -53.55 15.11 10.33
C THR A 41 -52.96 16.38 9.72
N PRO A 42 -51.70 16.76 10.03
CA PRO A 42 -51.12 17.97 9.47
C PRO A 42 -51.11 17.87 7.94
N PRO A 43 -51.36 18.97 7.22
CA PRO A 43 -51.37 18.96 5.77
C PRO A 43 -50.01 18.47 5.23
N PHE A 44 -50.03 17.73 4.12
CA PHE A 44 -48.84 17.14 3.49
C PHE A 44 -47.72 18.17 3.27
N SER A 45 -48.07 19.44 3.07
CA SER A 45 -47.14 20.56 2.92
C SER A 45 -46.21 20.79 4.11
N GLN A 46 -46.59 20.33 5.31
CA GLN A 46 -45.79 20.41 6.53
C GLN A 46 -45.00 19.12 6.82
N SER A 47 -45.17 18.10 5.98
CA SER A 47 -44.42 16.86 6.15
C SER A 47 -42.93 17.06 5.84
N PRO A 48 -42.04 16.32 6.54
CA PRO A 48 -40.60 16.35 6.25
C PRO A 48 -40.26 15.94 4.81
N ALA A 49 -41.16 15.22 4.12
CA ALA A 49 -40.97 14.71 2.77
C ALA A 49 -41.42 15.67 1.65
N TYR A 50 -42.06 16.81 1.98
CA TYR A 50 -42.57 17.75 0.96
C TYR A 50 -41.52 18.79 0.55
N PHE A 51 -41.19 18.79 -0.75
CA PHE A 51 -40.20 19.68 -1.38
C PHE A 51 -40.85 20.68 -2.37
N GLY A 52 -42.07 21.17 -2.08
CA GLY A 52 -42.77 22.13 -2.92
C GLY A 52 -42.24 23.57 -2.82
N ARG A 53 -42.44 24.36 -3.88
CA ARG A 53 -42.00 25.77 -4.00
C ARG A 53 -42.67 26.71 -2.98
N ASP A 54 -43.79 26.28 -2.41
CA ASP A 54 -44.66 27.07 -1.53
C ASP A 54 -44.26 26.94 -0.05
N ARG A 55 -43.17 26.23 0.25
CA ARG A 55 -42.67 26.05 1.61
C ARG A 55 -42.03 27.36 2.06
N SER A 56 -42.78 28.14 2.83
CA SER A 56 -42.26 29.28 3.58
C SER A 56 -41.02 28.84 4.37
N TYR A 57 -39.93 29.60 4.23
CA TYR A 57 -38.59 29.34 4.76
C TYR A 57 -38.60 29.33 6.30
N ASP A 58 -39.10 28.27 6.93
CA ASP A 58 -38.94 28.05 8.36
C ASP A 58 -37.63 27.26 8.60
N PRO A 59 -36.59 27.89 9.18
CA PRO A 59 -35.28 27.27 9.37
C PRO A 59 -35.29 26.07 10.31
N SER A 60 -36.37 25.87 11.08
CA SER A 60 -36.57 24.76 12.02
C SER A 60 -37.05 23.46 11.37
N LEU A 61 -37.55 23.51 10.12
CA LEU A 61 -38.08 22.36 9.38
C LEU A 61 -37.16 21.87 8.26
N LEU A 62 -36.00 22.51 8.08
CA LEU A 62 -34.95 22.11 7.17
C LEU A 62 -34.24 20.86 7.72
N ILE A 63 -34.61 19.70 7.18
CA ILE A 63 -33.78 18.49 7.32
C ILE A 63 -32.44 18.85 6.68
N PRO A 64 -31.30 18.65 7.37
CA PRO A 64 -30.01 18.92 6.77
C PRO A 64 -29.89 18.07 5.50
N ALA A 65 -29.69 18.73 4.36
CA ALA A 65 -29.53 18.06 3.06
C ALA A 65 -28.36 17.06 3.06
N TYR A 66 -27.48 17.17 4.06
CA TYR A 66 -26.31 16.34 4.22
C TYR A 66 -26.14 15.94 5.68
N ILE A 67 -26.23 14.63 5.93
CA ILE A 67 -25.91 14.03 7.22
C ILE A 67 -24.43 13.64 7.14
N PRO A 68 -23.53 14.29 7.90
CA PRO A 68 -22.10 14.00 7.81
C PRO A 68 -21.84 12.54 8.19
N SER A 69 -21.18 11.81 7.30
CA SER A 69 -20.85 10.40 7.51
C SER A 69 -19.56 10.27 8.32
N TYR A 70 -19.30 9.09 8.89
CA TYR A 70 -18.04 8.78 9.58
C TYR A 70 -16.80 9.11 8.72
N TYR A 71 -16.90 8.90 7.41
CA TYR A 71 -15.82 9.12 6.45
C TYR A 71 -15.53 10.59 6.17
N ASP A 72 -16.45 11.49 6.53
CA ASP A 72 -16.30 12.94 6.39
C ASP A 72 -15.69 13.60 7.64
N SER A 73 -15.49 12.80 8.70
CA SER A 73 -14.84 13.29 9.90
C SER A 73 -13.37 13.68 9.62
N GLN A 74 -12.94 14.82 10.17
CA GLN A 74 -11.56 15.29 10.03
C GLN A 74 -10.54 14.27 10.56
N ARG A 75 -10.93 13.45 11.55
CA ARG A 75 -10.11 12.38 12.09
C ARG A 75 -9.84 11.29 11.05
N PHE A 76 -10.87 10.86 10.32
CA PHE A 76 -10.71 9.86 9.27
C PHE A 76 -9.86 10.38 8.12
N LEU A 77 -10.10 11.62 7.67
CA LEU A 77 -9.31 12.25 6.61
C LEU A 77 -7.83 12.36 6.97
N ARG A 78 -7.50 12.67 8.23
CA ARG A 78 -6.11 12.73 8.73
C ARG A 78 -5.44 11.36 8.70
N ILE A 79 -6.13 10.33 9.19
CA ILE A 79 -5.61 8.96 9.22
C ILE A 79 -5.41 8.43 7.79
N ARG A 80 -6.38 8.67 6.90
CA ARG A 80 -6.28 8.29 5.48
C ARG A 80 -5.07 8.94 4.80
N LYS A 81 -4.84 10.23 5.01
CA LYS A 81 -3.66 10.93 4.46
C LYS A 81 -2.36 10.32 4.99
N PHE A 82 -2.28 9.99 6.27
CA PHE A 82 -1.10 9.35 6.84
C PHE A 82 -0.78 8.01 6.16
N PHE A 83 -1.78 7.15 5.93
CA PHE A 83 -1.58 5.88 5.21
C PHE A 83 -1.12 6.08 3.76
N ILE A 84 -1.67 7.08 3.06
CA ILE A 84 -1.25 7.41 1.69
C ILE A 84 0.22 7.83 1.68
N TRP A 85 0.61 8.76 2.54
CA TRP A 85 1.99 9.22 2.64
C TRP A 85 2.95 8.12 3.09
N SER A 86 2.50 7.25 4.02
CA SER A 86 3.27 6.10 4.48
C SER A 86 3.60 5.09 3.38
N GLY A 87 2.80 5.01 2.30
CA GLY A 87 3.11 4.17 1.14
C GLY A 87 4.01 4.89 0.11
N ILE A 88 3.82 6.19 -0.08
CA ILE A 88 4.54 6.98 -1.10
C ILE A 88 5.98 7.28 -0.67
N ILE A 89 6.18 7.68 0.58
CA ILE A 89 7.51 8.04 1.10
C ILE A 89 8.54 6.90 0.94
N PRO A 90 8.27 5.64 1.35
CA PRO A 90 9.25 4.57 1.17
C PRO A 90 9.53 4.26 -0.30
N LEU A 91 8.57 4.46 -1.21
CA LEU A 91 8.81 4.27 -2.65
C LEU A 91 9.81 5.31 -3.19
N ILE A 92 9.65 6.57 -2.80
CA ILE A 92 10.56 7.66 -3.18
C ILE A 92 11.95 7.44 -2.57
N VAL A 93 12.01 7.09 -1.29
CA VAL A 93 13.28 6.78 -0.61
C VAL A 93 13.97 5.58 -1.25
N TYR A 94 13.21 4.52 -1.56
CA TYR A 94 13.75 3.37 -2.27
C TYR A 94 14.31 3.78 -3.63
N GLY A 95 13.58 4.60 -4.41
CA GLY A 95 14.08 5.11 -5.69
C GLY A 95 15.34 5.97 -5.56
N TYR A 96 15.45 6.79 -4.52
CA TYR A 96 16.60 7.67 -4.30
C TYR A 96 17.86 6.93 -3.82
N PHE A 97 17.68 5.93 -2.96
CA PHE A 97 18.80 5.08 -2.48
C PHE A 97 19.10 3.90 -3.41
N ARG A 98 18.33 3.72 -4.49
CA ARG A 98 18.60 2.69 -5.47
C ARG A 98 19.84 3.11 -6.26
N GLU A 99 20.92 2.34 -6.16
CA GLU A 99 22.10 2.53 -6.99
C GLU A 99 21.71 2.33 -8.47
N GLU A 100 21.88 3.38 -9.27
CA GLU A 100 21.52 3.41 -10.70
C GLU A 100 22.28 2.33 -11.50
N ARG A 101 23.51 1.99 -11.07
CA ARG A 101 24.41 1.10 -11.81
C ARG A 101 23.86 -0.30 -12.06
N ASP A 102 23.17 -0.90 -11.09
CA ASP A 102 22.77 -2.30 -11.20
C ASP A 102 21.65 -2.52 -12.23
N VAL A 103 20.75 -1.55 -12.40
CA VAL A 103 19.60 -1.69 -13.30
C VAL A 103 19.96 -1.24 -14.70
N ASP A 104 20.69 -0.14 -14.81
CA ASP A 104 21.10 0.41 -16.09
C ASP A 104 22.04 -0.57 -16.80
N GLU A 105 22.98 -1.19 -16.07
CA GLU A 105 23.84 -2.24 -16.63
C GLU A 105 23.03 -3.49 -17.06
N LEU A 106 22.02 -3.90 -16.30
CA LEU A 106 21.13 -5.00 -16.70
C LEU A 106 20.28 -4.65 -17.92
N TRP A 107 19.90 -3.39 -18.10
CA TRP A 107 19.08 -2.94 -19.24
C TRP A 107 19.91 -2.73 -20.51
N GLU A 108 21.15 -2.28 -20.37
CA GLU A 108 22.09 -2.07 -21.49
C GLU A 108 22.80 -3.37 -21.90
N SER A 109 22.94 -4.34 -21.00
CA SER A 109 23.57 -5.61 -21.33
C SER A 109 22.71 -6.45 -22.29
N ASP A 110 23.38 -7.20 -23.16
CA ASP A 110 22.72 -8.17 -24.04
C ASP A 110 21.99 -9.20 -23.17
N GLN A 111 20.66 -9.23 -23.26
CA GLN A 111 19.79 -10.13 -22.49
C GLN A 111 20.23 -11.59 -22.60
N ARG A 112 20.85 -11.97 -23.71
CA ARG A 112 21.36 -13.32 -23.94
C ARG A 112 22.57 -13.65 -23.06
N LEU A 113 23.46 -12.68 -22.82
CA LEU A 113 24.61 -12.81 -21.92
C LEU A 113 24.17 -13.01 -20.47
N ILE A 114 23.13 -12.29 -20.03
CA ILE A 114 22.54 -12.46 -18.68
C ILE A 114 22.00 -13.88 -18.51
N ILE A 115 21.29 -14.39 -19.52
CA ILE A 115 20.72 -15.75 -19.49
C ILE A 115 21.82 -16.81 -19.43
N VAL A 116 22.89 -16.67 -20.22
CA VAL A 116 24.01 -17.64 -20.21
C VAL A 116 24.76 -17.61 -18.87
N ASN A 117 25.01 -16.42 -18.32
CA ASN A 117 25.72 -16.30 -17.05
C ASN A 117 24.90 -16.81 -15.86
N SER A 118 23.59 -16.52 -15.83
CA SER A 118 22.69 -17.06 -14.81
C SER A 118 22.59 -18.59 -14.88
N ARG A 119 22.48 -19.17 -16.08
CA ARG A 119 22.52 -20.64 -16.28
C ARG A 119 23.84 -21.24 -15.79
N LYS A 120 24.98 -20.61 -16.09
CA LYS A 120 26.29 -21.06 -15.59
C LYS A 120 26.36 -21.08 -14.07
N GLN A 121 25.86 -20.05 -13.40
CA GLN A 121 25.84 -19.99 -11.93
C GLN A 121 24.93 -21.09 -11.34
N GLN A 122 23.74 -21.28 -11.91
CA GLN A 122 22.83 -22.35 -11.51
C GLN A 122 23.47 -23.73 -11.66
N THR A 123 24.09 -24.02 -12.80
CA THR A 123 24.77 -25.31 -13.04
C THR A 123 25.94 -25.51 -12.08
N LEU A 124 26.71 -24.46 -11.76
CA LEU A 124 27.78 -24.52 -10.77
C LEU A 124 27.28 -24.85 -9.35
N ASP A 125 26.19 -24.24 -8.94
CA ASP A 125 25.61 -24.48 -7.61
C ASP A 125 24.97 -25.87 -7.52
N LEU A 126 24.36 -26.34 -8.63
CA LEU A 126 23.94 -27.73 -8.77
C LEU A 126 25.15 -28.68 -8.69
N ILE A 127 26.27 -28.40 -9.37
CA ILE A 127 27.46 -29.25 -9.25
C ILE A 127 27.99 -29.28 -7.81
N LYS A 128 28.04 -28.15 -7.11
CA LYS A 128 28.49 -28.09 -5.70
C LYS A 128 27.58 -28.92 -4.80
N THR A 129 26.26 -28.77 -4.94
CA THR A 129 25.28 -29.53 -4.13
C THR A 129 25.31 -31.03 -4.46
N PHE A 130 25.48 -31.41 -5.72
CA PHE A 130 25.61 -32.81 -6.14
C PHE A 130 26.94 -33.44 -5.68
N LYS A 131 28.05 -32.68 -5.70
CA LYS A 131 29.34 -33.11 -5.12
C LYS A 131 29.24 -33.33 -3.61
N GLN A 132 28.56 -32.45 -2.89
CA GLN A 132 28.31 -32.59 -1.45
C GLN A 132 27.43 -33.80 -1.12
N THR A 133 26.50 -34.15 -2.01
CA THR A 133 25.59 -35.29 -1.84
C THR A 133 26.12 -36.60 -2.44
N GLY A 134 27.34 -36.61 -2.99
CA GLY A 134 28.00 -37.80 -3.55
C GLY A 134 27.35 -38.35 -4.82
N ARG A 135 26.58 -37.54 -5.55
CA ARG A 135 25.91 -37.94 -6.80
C ARG A 135 26.81 -37.71 -8.02
N ASN A 136 26.58 -38.47 -9.09
CA ASN A 136 27.28 -38.30 -10.35
C ASN A 136 26.96 -36.93 -10.97
N THR A 137 28.02 -36.20 -11.35
CA THR A 137 27.96 -34.81 -11.86
C THR A 137 28.26 -34.68 -13.35
N ARG A 138 28.49 -35.81 -14.04
CA ARG A 138 28.96 -35.86 -15.42
C ARG A 138 28.05 -35.12 -16.41
N GLU A 139 26.73 -35.22 -16.24
CA GLU A 139 25.77 -34.54 -17.10
C GLU A 139 25.78 -33.02 -16.90
N LEU A 140 25.93 -32.56 -15.65
CA LEU A 140 26.03 -31.14 -15.32
C LEU A 140 27.36 -30.54 -15.80
N GLU A 141 28.44 -31.32 -15.76
CA GLU A 141 29.74 -30.90 -16.29
C GLU A 141 29.70 -30.74 -17.82
N LEU A 142 28.98 -31.62 -18.53
CA LEU A 142 28.76 -31.46 -19.98
C LEU A 142 27.94 -30.22 -20.32
N GLN A 143 26.84 -29.97 -19.59
CA GLN A 143 26.06 -28.75 -19.77
C GLN A 143 26.89 -27.49 -19.49
N MET A 144 27.84 -27.55 -18.54
CA MET A 144 28.72 -26.43 -18.25
C MET A 144 29.73 -26.16 -19.39
N ILE A 145 30.23 -27.20 -20.04
CA ILE A 145 31.14 -27.07 -21.20
C ILE A 145 30.40 -26.44 -22.39
N GLU A 146 29.17 -26.88 -22.68
CA GLU A 146 28.35 -26.31 -23.75
C GLU A 146 28.08 -24.81 -23.54
N LEU A 147 27.75 -24.41 -22.31
CA LEU A 147 27.54 -23.00 -21.96
C LEU A 147 28.82 -22.15 -22.04
N LEU A 148 30.00 -22.74 -21.86
CA LEU A 148 31.29 -22.04 -22.03
C LEU A 148 31.58 -21.79 -23.50
N GLU A 149 31.33 -22.78 -24.36
CA GLU A 149 31.51 -22.65 -25.82
C GLU A 149 30.58 -21.60 -26.41
N GLU A 150 29.31 -21.56 -25.98
CA GLU A 150 28.34 -20.55 -26.43
C GLU A 150 28.81 -19.12 -26.06
N ASN A 151 29.36 -18.94 -24.85
CA ASN A 151 29.85 -17.64 -24.38
C ASN A 151 31.10 -17.17 -25.15
N ASP A 152 32.04 -18.07 -25.43
CA ASP A 152 33.26 -17.74 -26.20
C ASP A 152 32.96 -17.33 -27.64
N GLN A 153 31.95 -17.95 -28.27
CA GLN A 153 31.50 -17.55 -29.61
C GLN A 153 30.88 -16.15 -29.61
N GLN A 154 30.11 -15.80 -28.57
CA GLN A 154 29.50 -14.47 -28.46
C GLN A 154 30.54 -13.38 -28.21
N ASN A 155 31.53 -13.63 -27.37
CA ASN A 155 32.60 -12.66 -27.12
C ASN A 155 33.38 -12.34 -28.42
N LYS A 156 33.62 -13.36 -29.26
CA LYS A 156 34.22 -13.18 -30.60
C LYS A 156 33.33 -12.39 -31.57
N ASN A 157 32.01 -12.57 -31.50
CA ASN A 157 31.06 -11.85 -32.35
C ASN A 157 30.90 -10.39 -31.90
N SER A 158 30.85 -10.15 -30.58
CA SER A 158 30.80 -8.81 -30.00
C SER A 158 32.04 -8.00 -30.40
N GLN A 159 33.26 -8.56 -30.30
CA GLN A 159 34.48 -7.85 -30.70
C GLN A 159 34.56 -7.53 -32.20
N LYS A 160 33.92 -8.32 -33.08
CA LYS A 160 33.87 -8.02 -34.52
C LYS A 160 32.90 -6.89 -34.87
N GLY A 161 31.90 -6.64 -34.04
CA GLY A 161 30.93 -5.55 -34.23
C GLY A 161 31.49 -4.14 -33.97
N TRP A 162 32.62 -4.02 -33.26
CA TRP A 162 33.28 -2.75 -32.93
C TRP A 162 34.24 -2.24 -34.01
N PHE A 163 34.44 -2.97 -35.10
CA PHE A 163 35.42 -2.66 -36.16
C PHE A 163 34.84 -2.01 -37.42
N TRP A 164 33.61 -1.45 -37.35
CA TRP A 164 32.96 -0.70 -38.43
C TRP A 164 32.65 0.74 -38.01
#